data_AF-A0A136PLJ7-F1
#
_entry.id   AF-A0A136PLJ7-F1
#
_cell.length_a   1.000
_cell.length_b   1.000
_cell.length_c   1.000
_cell.angle_alpha   90.00
_cell.angle_beta   90.00
_cell.angle_gamma   90.00
#
_symmetry.space_group_name_H-M   'P 1'
#
loop_
_entity.id
_entity.type
_entity.pdbx_description
1 polymer ?
#
loop_
_entity_poly.entity_id
_entity_poly.type
_entity_poly.pdbx_seq_one_letter_code
_entity_poly.pdbx_strand_id
1 'polypeptide(L)'
;MMAEVRAEAAQLYADHDAMARTLREREPARRAEVDEVLARQSAAYAAEDQAWQALDDADQALRDNPADPELVEAFAAAAATYRAARDQAHAVGEQVTAVTRRHLEEVAAESAALLELGNRFRAAQDETFQPGATTQEGPLA
;
A
#
# COMPACT_ATOMS: atom_id res chain seq x y z
N MET A 1 -2.20 4.77 43.47
CA MET A 1 -0.98 4.07 43.04
C MET A 1 -1.25 2.66 42.50
N MET A 2 -1.33 1.58 43.29
CA MET A 2 -1.47 0.21 42.72
C MET A 2 -2.75 -0.03 41.88
N ALA A 3 -3.85 0.65 42.19
CA ALA A 3 -5.11 0.54 41.42
C ALA A 3 -5.06 1.31 40.08
N GLU A 4 -4.34 2.44 40.03
CA GLU A 4 -4.18 3.23 38.80
C GLU A 4 -3.30 2.51 37.79
N VAL A 5 -2.21 1.88 38.24
CA VAL A 5 -1.31 1.14 37.34
C VAL A 5 -1.99 -0.11 36.75
N ARG A 6 -2.89 -0.77 37.50
CA ARG A 6 -3.73 -1.85 36.94
C ARG A 6 -4.76 -1.35 35.92
N ALA A 7 -5.34 -0.17 36.13
CA ALA A 7 -6.30 0.43 35.21
C ALA A 7 -5.61 0.85 33.90
N GLU A 8 -4.41 1.41 33.98
CA GLU A 8 -3.60 1.77 32.81
C GLU A 8 -3.17 0.54 32.00
N ALA A 9 -2.69 -0.52 32.66
CA ALA A 9 -2.35 -1.77 31.98
C ALA A 9 -3.55 -2.40 31.27
N ALA A 10 -4.74 -2.37 31.89
CA ALA A 10 -5.96 -2.88 31.27
C ALA A 10 -6.39 -2.06 30.05
N GLN A 11 -6.22 -0.73 30.10
CA GLN A 11 -6.50 0.14 28.97
C GLN A 11 -5.53 -0.13 27.80
N LEU A 12 -4.24 -0.30 28.07
CA LEU A 12 -3.24 -0.62 27.04
C LEU A 12 -3.53 -1.96 26.32
N TYR A 13 -4.01 -2.97 27.05
CA TYR A 13 -4.48 -4.22 26.43
C TYR A 13 -5.71 -4.01 25.55
N ALA A 14 -6.69 -3.25 26.02
CA ALA A 14 -7.90 -2.95 25.25
C ALA A 14 -7.56 -2.18 23.96
N ASP A 15 -6.65 -1.21 24.04
CA ASP A 15 -6.16 -0.44 22.90
C ASP A 15 -5.44 -1.35 21.88
N HIS A 16 -4.63 -2.31 22.36
CA HIS A 16 -3.92 -3.25 21.50
C HIS A 16 -4.89 -4.16 20.75
N ASP A 17 -5.86 -4.72 21.45
CA ASP A 17 -6.86 -5.60 20.85
C ASP A 17 -7.79 -4.87 19.87
N ALA A 18 -8.15 -3.62 20.18
CA ALA A 18 -8.93 -2.76 19.28
C ALA A 18 -8.14 -2.46 18.00
N MET A 19 -6.85 -2.15 18.13
CA MET A 19 -5.99 -1.88 16.98
C MET A 19 -5.78 -3.15 16.14
N ALA A 20 -5.43 -4.28 16.75
CA ALA A 20 -5.27 -5.56 16.06
C ALA A 20 -6.55 -6.03 15.35
N ARG A 21 -7.72 -5.69 15.90
CA ARG A 21 -9.02 -5.94 15.25
C ARG A 21 -9.22 -5.05 14.04
N THR A 22 -8.99 -3.75 14.19
CA THR A 22 -9.10 -2.77 13.11
C THR A 22 -8.22 -3.15 11.91
N LEU A 23 -6.99 -3.60 12.17
CA LEU A 23 -6.07 -4.06 11.12
C LEU A 23 -6.63 -5.28 10.37
N ARG A 24 -7.14 -6.27 11.10
CA ARG A 24 -7.75 -7.47 10.52
C ARG A 24 -9.00 -7.15 9.70
N GLU A 25 -9.79 -6.18 10.14
CA GLU A 25 -11.02 -5.75 9.44
C GLU A 25 -10.71 -4.96 8.17
N ARG A 26 -9.62 -4.21 8.13
CA ARG A 26 -9.20 -3.42 6.95
C ARG A 26 -8.49 -4.24 5.88
N GLU A 27 -7.83 -5.32 6.26
CA GLU A 27 -7.01 -6.11 5.34
C GLU A 27 -7.77 -6.62 4.10
N PRO A 28 -9.00 -7.15 4.19
CA PRO A 28 -9.75 -7.56 3.01
C PRO A 28 -10.05 -6.41 2.05
N ALA A 29 -10.35 -5.22 2.58
CA ALA A 29 -10.64 -4.04 1.76
C ALA A 29 -9.38 -3.55 1.04
N ARG A 30 -8.23 -3.51 1.72
CA ARG A 30 -6.94 -3.17 1.11
C ARG A 30 -6.57 -4.14 0.00
N ARG A 31 -6.72 -5.44 0.26
CA ARG A 31 -6.45 -6.47 -0.74
C ARG A 31 -7.36 -6.33 -1.96
N ALA A 32 -8.67 -6.12 -1.74
CA ALA A 32 -9.63 -5.94 -2.82
C ALA A 32 -9.28 -4.72 -3.69
N GLU A 33 -8.87 -3.61 -3.07
CA GLU A 33 -8.44 -2.42 -3.81
C GLU A 33 -7.19 -2.71 -4.65
N VAL A 34 -6.15 -3.32 -4.06
CA VAL A 34 -4.93 -3.71 -4.78
C VAL A 34 -5.25 -4.63 -5.96
N ASP A 35 -6.05 -5.68 -5.73
CA ASP A 35 -6.47 -6.62 -6.77
C ASP A 35 -7.22 -5.91 -7.90
N GLU A 36 -8.07 -4.94 -7.58
CA GLU A 36 -8.80 -4.14 -8.57
C GLU A 36 -7.86 -3.29 -9.44
N VAL A 37 -6.91 -2.57 -8.84
CA VAL A 37 -5.96 -1.75 -9.64
C VAL A 37 -5.04 -2.61 -10.49
N LEU A 38 -4.60 -3.76 -9.99
CA LEU A 38 -3.79 -4.72 -10.76
C LEU A 38 -4.56 -5.32 -11.93
N ALA A 39 -5.85 -5.63 -11.75
CA ALA A 39 -6.70 -6.10 -12.84
C ALA A 39 -6.86 -5.04 -13.94
N ARG A 40 -7.06 -3.76 -13.55
CA ARG A 40 -7.10 -2.64 -14.50
C ARG A 40 -5.77 -2.46 -15.23
N GLN A 41 -4.65 -2.60 -14.52
CA GLN A 41 -3.31 -2.51 -15.12
C GLN A 41 -3.07 -3.61 -16.15
N SER A 42 -3.42 -4.85 -15.81
CA SER A 42 -3.32 -5.99 -16.72
C SER A 42 -4.14 -5.75 -18.00
N ALA A 43 -5.38 -5.26 -17.86
CA ALA A 43 -6.22 -4.93 -19.00
C ALA A 43 -5.66 -3.79 -19.86
N ALA A 44 -5.09 -2.75 -19.23
CA ALA A 44 -4.52 -1.61 -19.95
C ALA A 44 -3.25 -2.00 -20.73
N TYR A 45 -2.35 -2.79 -20.14
CA TYR A 45 -1.18 -3.29 -20.85
C TYR A 45 -1.52 -4.27 -21.97
N ALA A 46 -2.55 -5.10 -21.79
CA ALA A 46 -3.04 -5.95 -22.87
C ALA A 46 -3.59 -5.12 -24.05
N ALA A 47 -4.30 -4.02 -23.77
CA ALA A 47 -4.77 -3.11 -24.81
C ALA A 47 -3.62 -2.35 -25.50
N GLU A 48 -2.60 -1.93 -24.76
CA GLU A 48 -1.39 -1.33 -25.31
C GLU A 48 -0.65 -2.30 -26.25
N ASP A 49 -0.47 -3.55 -25.83
CA ASP A 49 0.18 -4.60 -26.63
C ASP A 49 -0.57 -4.90 -27.93
N GLN A 50 -1.90 -5.01 -27.85
CA GLN A 50 -2.75 -5.18 -29.04
C GLN A 50 -2.63 -3.99 -30.01
N ALA A 51 -2.63 -2.76 -29.47
CA ALA A 51 -2.49 -1.56 -30.29
C ALA A 51 -1.09 -1.44 -30.90
N TRP A 52 -0.06 -1.91 -30.20
CA TRP A 52 1.30 -2.02 -30.72
C TRP A 52 1.39 -3.01 -31.88
N GLN A 53 0.83 -4.20 -31.73
CA GLN A 53 0.79 -5.21 -32.80
C GLN A 53 0.08 -4.67 -34.05
N ALA A 54 -1.07 -4.01 -33.89
CA ALA A 54 -1.78 -3.39 -35.00
C ALA A 54 -0.97 -2.28 -35.69
N LEU A 55 -0.18 -1.52 -34.93
CA LEU A 55 0.73 -0.51 -35.49
C LEU A 55 1.88 -1.15 -36.25
N ASP A 56 2.49 -2.21 -35.73
CA ASP A 56 3.58 -2.94 -36.38
C ASP A 56 3.10 -3.58 -37.71
N ASP A 57 1.91 -4.19 -37.70
CA ASP A 57 1.29 -4.75 -38.91
C ASP A 57 1.02 -3.66 -39.97
N ALA A 58 0.51 -2.49 -39.56
CA ALA A 58 0.25 -1.37 -40.45
C ALA A 58 1.55 -0.76 -41.01
N ASP A 59 2.60 -0.68 -40.20
CA ASP A 59 3.94 -0.23 -40.61
C ASP A 59 4.54 -1.19 -41.65
N GLN A 60 4.43 -2.50 -41.41
CA GLN A 60 4.88 -3.52 -42.35
C GLN A 60 4.14 -3.42 -43.69
N ALA A 61 2.81 -3.31 -43.67
CA ALA A 61 2.02 -3.15 -44.89
C ALA A 61 2.42 -1.89 -45.67
N LEU A 62 2.62 -0.76 -44.97
CA LEU A 62 3.04 0.49 -45.59
C LEU A 62 4.46 0.39 -46.19
N ARG A 63 5.38 -0.34 -45.56
CA ARG A 63 6.72 -0.59 -46.14
C ARG A 63 6.65 -1.42 -47.42
N ASP A 64 5.74 -2.39 -47.47
CA ASP A 64 5.56 -3.26 -48.63
C ASP A 64 4.91 -2.50 -49.81
N ASN A 65 4.07 -1.49 -49.54
CA ASN A 65 3.48 -0.63 -50.56
C ASN A 65 3.40 0.86 -50.13
N PRO A 66 4.51 1.61 -50.21
CA PRO A 66 4.62 2.95 -49.62
C PRO A 66 3.87 4.04 -50.39
N ALA A 67 3.41 3.76 -51.61
CA ALA A 67 2.66 4.71 -52.43
C ALA A 67 1.13 4.59 -52.25
N ASP A 68 0.67 3.63 -51.43
CA ASP A 68 -0.75 3.41 -51.20
C ASP A 68 -1.30 4.37 -50.14
N PRO A 69 -2.19 5.31 -50.52
CA PRO A 69 -2.75 6.27 -49.58
C PRO A 69 -3.60 5.61 -48.48
N GLU A 70 -4.25 4.46 -48.74
CA GLU A 70 -5.07 3.77 -47.75
C GLU A 70 -4.20 3.22 -46.62
N LEU A 71 -2.99 2.74 -46.95
CA LEU A 71 -2.02 2.24 -45.95
C LEU A 71 -1.42 3.38 -45.12
N VAL A 72 -1.23 4.56 -45.71
CA VAL A 72 -0.80 5.75 -44.96
C VAL A 72 -1.86 6.15 -43.92
N GLU A 73 -3.13 6.16 -44.32
CA GLU A 73 -4.25 6.46 -43.40
C GLU A 73 -4.38 5.38 -42.31
N ALA A 74 -4.27 4.10 -42.68
CA ALA A 74 -4.31 2.99 -41.73
C ALA A 74 -3.18 3.07 -40.70
N PHE A 75 -1.95 3.34 -41.13
CA PHE A 75 -0.82 3.55 -40.23
C PHE A 75 -1.04 4.74 -39.29
N ALA A 76 -1.53 5.86 -39.81
CA ALA A 76 -1.83 7.04 -38.99
C ALA A 76 -2.90 6.75 -37.92
N ALA A 77 -3.95 6.00 -38.28
CA ALA A 77 -4.99 5.57 -37.35
C ALA A 77 -4.47 4.59 -36.29
N ALA A 78 -3.65 3.61 -36.68
CA ALA A 78 -3.01 2.69 -35.76
C ALA A 78 -2.08 3.43 -34.78
N ALA A 79 -1.30 4.40 -35.27
CA ALA A 79 -0.41 5.21 -34.45
C ALA A 79 -1.16 6.12 -33.45
N ALA A 80 -2.36 6.60 -33.82
CA ALA A 80 -3.23 7.32 -32.88
C ALA A 80 -3.79 6.38 -31.80
N THR A 81 -4.24 5.20 -32.19
CA THR A 81 -4.75 4.17 -31.28
C THR A 81 -3.69 3.71 -30.28
N TYR A 82 -2.47 3.41 -30.76
CA TYR A 82 -1.35 3.03 -29.90
C TYR A 82 -0.99 4.12 -28.89
N ARG A 83 -0.93 5.39 -29.32
CA ARG A 83 -0.68 6.51 -28.40
C ARG A 83 -1.74 6.60 -27.30
N ALA A 84 -3.01 6.49 -27.66
CA ALA A 84 -4.10 6.52 -26.68
C ALA A 84 -4.02 5.34 -25.69
N ALA A 85 -3.74 4.12 -26.18
CA ALA A 85 -3.60 2.94 -25.35
C ALA A 85 -2.40 3.03 -24.40
N ARG A 86 -1.26 3.52 -24.89
CA ARG A 86 -0.06 3.77 -24.10
C ARG A 86 -0.29 4.82 -23.01
N ASP A 87 -0.92 5.94 -23.33
CA ASP A 87 -1.23 6.99 -22.37
C ASP A 87 -2.16 6.46 -21.26
N GLN A 88 -3.13 5.63 -21.63
CA GLN A 88 -4.01 4.96 -20.67
C GLN A 88 -3.23 3.96 -19.79
N ALA A 89 -2.38 3.12 -20.37
CA ALA A 89 -1.55 2.18 -19.63
C ALA A 89 -0.62 2.88 -18.64
N HIS A 90 -0.02 4.00 -19.05
CA HIS A 90 0.79 4.85 -18.18
C HIS A 90 -0.03 5.42 -17.02
N ALA A 91 -1.20 6.01 -17.30
CA ALA A 91 -2.07 6.57 -16.28
C ALA A 91 -2.53 5.51 -15.26
N VAL A 92 -2.83 4.29 -15.71
CA VAL A 92 -3.16 3.18 -14.81
C VAL A 92 -1.95 2.74 -13.99
N GLY A 93 -0.75 2.70 -14.57
CA GLY A 93 0.49 2.43 -13.84
C GLY A 93 0.77 3.44 -12.72
N GLU A 94 0.48 4.72 -12.95
CA GLU A 94 0.55 5.76 -11.93
C GLU A 94 -0.46 5.52 -10.80
N GLN A 95 -1.69 5.12 -11.12
CA GLN A 95 -2.71 4.79 -10.12
C GLN A 95 -2.30 3.60 -9.25
N VAL A 96 -1.76 2.52 -9.84
CA VAL A 96 -1.23 1.38 -9.10
C VAL A 96 -0.13 1.84 -8.15
N THR A 97 0.81 2.64 -8.64
CA THR A 97 1.92 3.18 -7.82
C THR A 97 1.40 4.00 -6.66
N ALA A 98 0.38 4.85 -6.88
CA ALA A 98 -0.23 5.67 -5.84
C ALA A 98 -0.92 4.82 -4.77
N VAL A 99 -1.70 3.81 -5.16
CA VAL A 99 -2.39 2.89 -4.24
C VAL A 99 -1.37 2.09 -3.43
N THR A 100 -0.36 1.52 -4.07
CA THR A 100 0.71 0.78 -3.38
C THR A 100 1.45 1.67 -2.38
N ARG A 101 1.80 2.90 -2.77
CA ARG A 101 2.46 3.86 -1.87
C ARG A 101 1.61 4.19 -0.65
N ARG A 102 0.33 4.52 -0.87
CA ARG A 102 -0.61 4.83 0.21
C ARG A 102 -0.72 3.66 1.19
N HIS A 103 -0.83 2.42 0.71
CA HIS A 103 -0.89 1.25 1.59
C HIS A 103 0.43 1.01 2.35
N LEU A 104 1.59 1.26 1.74
CA LEU A 104 2.87 1.19 2.46
C LEU A 104 2.94 2.23 3.58
N GLU A 105 2.47 3.46 3.34
CA GLU A 105 2.41 4.52 4.34
C GLU A 105 1.44 4.18 5.48
N GLU A 106 0.26 3.63 5.16
CA GLU A 106 -0.70 3.13 6.14
C GLU A 106 -0.10 2.04 7.01
N VAL A 107 0.54 1.02 6.41
CA VAL A 107 1.18 -0.08 7.15
C VAL A 107 2.33 0.42 8.02
N ALA A 108 3.11 1.40 7.55
CA ALA A 108 4.18 2.01 8.32
C ALA A 108 3.62 2.76 9.56
N ALA A 109 2.56 3.55 9.37
CA ALA A 109 1.90 4.25 10.47
C ALA A 109 1.28 3.27 11.49
N GLU A 110 0.63 2.22 11.00
CA GLU A 110 0.05 1.16 11.83
C GLU A 110 1.12 0.40 12.63
N SER A 111 2.25 0.10 11.99
CA SER A 111 3.38 -0.56 12.66
C SER A 111 4.00 0.34 13.73
N ALA A 112 4.15 1.63 13.47
CA ALA A 112 4.67 2.60 14.43
C ALA A 112 3.77 2.71 15.67
N ALA A 113 2.45 2.80 15.48
CA ALA A 113 1.50 2.87 16.58
C ALA A 113 1.46 1.56 17.40
N LEU A 114 1.60 0.39 16.79
CA LEU A 114 1.74 -0.87 17.53
C LEU A 114 3.03 -0.92 18.36
N LEU A 115 4.15 -0.46 17.80
CA LEU A 115 5.43 -0.39 18.52
C LEU A 115 5.36 0.58 19.70
N GLU A 116 4.75 1.75 19.52
CA GLU A 116 4.54 2.72 20.59
C GLU A 116 3.69 2.11 21.71
N LEU A 117 2.61 1.42 21.37
CA LEU A 117 1.76 0.77 22.35
C LEU A 117 2.51 -0.35 23.11
N GLY A 118 3.33 -1.14 22.41
CA GLY A 118 4.19 -2.13 23.03
C GLY A 118 5.24 -1.53 23.97
N ASN A 119 5.80 -0.36 23.62
CA ASN A 119 6.73 0.36 24.48
C ASN A 119 6.04 0.91 25.74
N ARG A 120 4.84 1.48 25.59
CA ARG A 120 4.02 1.95 26.73
C ARG A 120 3.67 0.79 27.66
N PHE A 121 3.32 -0.36 27.10
CA PHE A 121 3.04 -1.57 27.85
C PHE A 121 4.25 -2.04 28.66
N ARG A 122 5.45 -2.07 28.05
CA ARG A 122 6.69 -2.42 28.75
C ARG A 122 7.01 -1.44 29.87
N ALA A 123 6.88 -0.13 29.62
CA ALA A 123 7.12 0.90 30.63
C ALA A 123 6.19 0.76 31.85
N ALA A 124 4.89 0.53 31.61
CA ALA A 124 3.93 0.28 32.69
C ALA A 124 4.25 -0.98 33.49
N GLN A 125 4.74 -2.05 32.85
CA GLN A 125 5.21 -3.25 33.55
C GLN A 125 6.45 -2.98 34.40
N ASP A 126 7.43 -2.25 33.88
CA ASP A 126 8.66 -1.92 34.61
C ASP A 126 8.35 -1.05 35.86
N GLU A 127 7.40 -0.10 35.76
CA GLU A 127 6.93 0.69 36.90
C GLU A 127 6.18 -0.14 37.96
N THR A 128 5.46 -1.20 37.56
CA THR A 128 4.88 -2.16 38.53
C THR A 128 5.92 -3.03 39.23
N PHE A 129 7.13 -3.16 38.67
CA PHE A 129 8.19 -4.06 39.13
C PHE A 129 9.40 -3.29 39.71
N GLN A 130 9.16 -2.30 40.58
CA GLN A 130 10.21 -1.82 41.51
C GLN A 130 10.13 -2.56 42.86
N PRO A 131 10.89 -3.66 43.07
CA PRO A 131 11.05 -4.24 44.39
C PRO A 131 12.06 -3.40 45.19
N GLY A 132 11.56 -2.55 46.09
CA GLY A 132 12.31 -2.10 47.27
C GLY A 132 13.38 -1.02 47.05
N ALA A 133 12.96 0.24 46.93
CA ALA A 133 13.74 1.35 47.49
C ALA A 133 13.35 1.52 48.97
N THR A 134 13.73 0.56 49.80
CA THR A 134 13.75 0.72 51.27
C THR A 134 15.20 0.62 51.73
N THR A 135 15.96 1.70 51.58
CA THR A 135 17.18 1.89 52.36
C THR A 135 16.76 2.37 53.75
N GLN A 136 16.68 1.39 54.64
CA GLN A 136 16.56 1.57 56.07
C GLN A 136 17.88 2.14 56.60
N GLU A 137 17.90 3.42 57.01
CA GLU A 137 18.91 3.92 57.96
C GLU A 137 18.20 4.67 59.09
N GLY A 138 17.99 3.95 60.19
CA GLY A 138 17.68 4.49 61.50
C GLY A 138 18.72 3.98 62.49
N PRO A 139 19.14 4.78 63.49
CA PRO A 139 20.48 4.69 64.07
C PRO A 139 20.61 3.55 65.09
N LEU A 140 21.78 2.93 65.13
CA LEU A 140 22.21 2.06 66.22
C LEU A 140 22.56 2.96 67.43
N ALA A 141 21.77 2.83 68.50
CA ALA A 141 22.10 3.25 69.85
C ALA A 141 22.38 2.02 70.71
#